data_AF-A0A381P6S0-F1
#
_entry.id   AF-A0A381P6S0-F1
#
_cell.length_a   1.000
_cell.length_b   1.000
_cell.length_c   1.000
_cell.angle_alpha   90.00
_cell.angle_beta   90.00
_cell.angle_gamma   90.00
#
_symmetry.space_group_name_H-M   'P 1'
#
loop_
_entity.id
_entity.type
_entity.pdbx_description
1 polymer ?
#
loop_
_entity_poly.entity_id
_entity_poly.type
_entity_poly.pdbx_seq_one_letter_code
_entity_poly.pdbx_strand_id
1 'polypeptide(L)'
;VTDLGPIIHVVDLEQLGDTMVVCDVRWYLDGRSGSDAYRAGHIPGAVFVDLDSHLAGPPSAAAGRHPLPDPADFADALGGLGIGPAHTVVAYDDVGGMVAGRLVWMLRILGQPAALLDGGLDAWAGPLATGETKPTPVDCPARSWPDSALVDIDQADSWVDRGILLDARGAERYRGDTEPVDSRAGHIPGARSAPFADNLSAEGRFRSTDQLRERYAALGVADAGEAVVYCGSGVSACHDLLAMEHAGLGRGRLYPGSWSQWSASDRPAIVGSRPDDTGFPSRSLRPESDPRFGRGPRAARVLAGVFDAAAWVGCRLPAPLAHALAVVGGNLEWALRPAKRRQLAENLAHVIGEAPRARATRRLVHREMVNEARRSVDLLWALGSPEEFLATVELDGVDHVHQAVDRGRGVVLAGPHMGGWELATSIPREVLELPTTAVVSDDWLAWAIEHARVGAGLKLMYDTDTSLRAVRRLEAGEALLVIGDNALGHQSKILSVRLLDGRVALPRGIARLSRLCQSPIVSFYVLPLGPRRWRASFDKPIDPPDRRGGAAAEQEVLQQVADRWSTVIRRHPEHWWANFEIPWEPEM
;
A
#
# COMPACT_ATOMS: atom_id res chain seq x y z
N VAL A 1 -1.34 -36.76 -23.08
CA VAL A 1 -1.15 -35.84 -21.95
C VAL A 1 -1.64 -34.50 -22.43
N THR A 2 -2.77 -34.04 -21.91
CA THR A 2 -3.26 -32.67 -22.11
C THR A 2 -2.14 -31.70 -21.75
N ASP A 3 -1.91 -30.69 -22.57
CA ASP A 3 -0.88 -29.66 -22.31
C ASP A 3 -1.28 -28.87 -21.06
N LEU A 4 -0.73 -29.25 -19.92
CA LEU A 4 -1.03 -28.63 -18.64
C LEU A 4 -0.33 -27.27 -18.58
N GLY A 5 -1.14 -26.21 -18.69
CA GLY A 5 -0.68 -24.84 -18.50
C GLY A 5 0.02 -24.66 -17.14
N PRO A 6 0.87 -23.63 -17.00
CA PRO A 6 1.59 -23.37 -15.75
C PRO A 6 0.68 -23.00 -14.57
N ILE A 7 -0.57 -22.60 -14.84
CA ILE A 7 -1.59 -22.19 -13.87
C ILE A 7 -2.88 -22.97 -14.17
N ILE A 8 -3.52 -23.52 -13.13
CA ILE A 8 -4.80 -24.23 -13.22
C ILE A 8 -5.78 -23.79 -12.12
N HIS A 9 -7.07 -24.06 -12.30
CA HIS A 9 -8.08 -23.76 -11.28
C HIS A 9 -8.48 -25.01 -10.48
N VAL A 10 -9.09 -24.81 -9.32
CA VAL A 10 -9.55 -25.91 -8.43
C VAL A 10 -10.47 -26.90 -9.15
N VAL A 11 -11.31 -26.41 -10.06
CA VAL A 11 -12.24 -27.23 -10.87
C VAL A 11 -11.53 -28.20 -11.82
N ASP A 12 -10.24 -27.97 -12.08
CA ASP A 12 -9.44 -28.81 -12.97
C ASP A 12 -8.78 -29.99 -12.22
N LEU A 13 -8.76 -29.97 -10.88
CA LEU A 13 -8.12 -31.02 -10.07
C LEU A 13 -8.76 -32.40 -10.28
N GLU A 14 -10.08 -32.45 -10.41
CA GLU A 14 -10.81 -33.71 -10.65
C GLU A 14 -10.45 -34.35 -12.01
N GLN A 15 -9.94 -33.56 -12.96
CA GLN A 15 -9.64 -34.00 -14.32
C GLN A 15 -8.23 -34.60 -14.46
N LEU A 16 -7.36 -34.43 -13.46
CA LEU A 16 -5.95 -34.85 -13.53
C LEU A 16 -5.71 -36.32 -13.11
N GLY A 17 -6.70 -36.96 -12.48
CA GLY A 17 -6.68 -38.39 -12.17
C GLY A 17 -5.63 -38.84 -11.15
N ASP A 18 -5.37 -40.15 -11.11
CA ASP A 18 -4.59 -40.81 -10.04
C ASP A 18 -3.08 -40.51 -10.05
N THR A 19 -2.55 -39.88 -11.11
CA THR A 19 -1.11 -39.53 -11.21
C THR A 19 -0.81 -38.10 -10.76
N MET A 20 -1.82 -37.38 -10.26
CA MET A 20 -1.67 -36.05 -9.69
C MET A 20 -1.11 -36.11 -8.28
N VAL A 21 -0.10 -35.29 -7.99
CA VAL A 21 0.36 -35.03 -6.62
C VAL A 21 0.14 -33.57 -6.28
N VAL A 22 -0.71 -33.31 -5.29
CA VAL A 22 -0.95 -31.96 -4.78
C VAL A 22 0.12 -31.64 -3.73
N CYS A 23 0.75 -30.48 -3.84
CA CYS A 23 1.83 -30.04 -2.96
C CYS A 23 1.45 -28.75 -2.23
N ASP A 24 1.54 -28.76 -0.90
CA ASP A 24 1.45 -27.57 -0.07
C ASP A 24 2.87 -27.04 0.17
N VAL A 25 3.15 -25.82 -0.31
CA VAL A 25 4.49 -25.22 -0.26
C VAL A 25 4.48 -23.95 0.61
N ARG A 26 3.59 -23.87 1.60
CA ARG A 26 3.51 -22.69 2.47
C ARG A 26 4.82 -22.48 3.22
N TRP A 27 5.32 -21.26 3.15
CA TRP A 27 6.50 -20.78 3.87
C TRP A 27 6.34 -19.29 4.14
N TYR A 28 6.81 -18.83 5.29
CA TYR A 28 6.60 -17.45 5.72
C TYR A 28 7.88 -16.78 6.14
N LEU A 29 8.19 -15.65 5.48
CA LEU A 29 9.37 -14.84 5.78
C LEU A 29 9.38 -14.28 7.21
N ASP A 30 8.21 -14.18 7.85
CA ASP A 30 8.04 -13.68 9.21
C ASP A 30 8.36 -14.73 10.31
N GLY A 31 8.80 -15.93 9.92
CA GLY A 31 9.20 -17.00 10.84
C GLY A 31 8.05 -17.90 11.29
N ARG A 32 6.81 -17.71 10.80
CA ARG A 32 5.76 -18.71 10.97
C ARG A 32 6.16 -20.03 10.31
N SER A 33 5.71 -21.14 10.91
CA SER A 33 6.00 -22.50 10.42
C SER A 33 4.99 -22.92 9.36
N GLY A 34 5.47 -23.10 8.13
CA GLY A 34 4.69 -23.68 7.04
C GLY A 34 4.20 -25.09 7.35
N SER A 35 5.07 -25.91 7.96
CA SER A 35 4.72 -27.28 8.32
C SER A 35 3.60 -27.35 9.37
N ASP A 36 3.57 -26.41 10.33
CA ASP A 36 2.49 -26.37 11.33
C ASP A 36 1.19 -25.87 10.71
N ALA A 37 1.26 -24.91 9.78
CA ALA A 37 0.09 -24.47 9.02
C ALA A 37 -0.49 -25.61 8.17
N TYR A 38 0.37 -26.43 7.55
CA TYR A 38 0.00 -27.66 6.85
C TYR A 38 -0.69 -28.67 7.75
N ARG A 39 -0.09 -29.01 8.90
CA ARG A 39 -0.69 -29.96 9.87
C ARG A 39 -2.03 -29.47 10.41
N ALA A 40 -2.21 -28.17 10.55
CA ALA A 40 -3.44 -27.56 11.03
C ALA A 40 -4.58 -27.59 9.99
N GLY A 41 -4.27 -27.64 8.70
CA GLY A 41 -5.27 -27.68 7.63
C GLY A 41 -4.64 -27.59 6.24
N HIS A 42 -4.89 -28.57 5.38
CA HIS A 42 -4.40 -28.62 4.00
C HIS A 42 -5.42 -29.29 3.06
N ILE A 43 -5.23 -29.12 1.74
CA ILE A 43 -6.07 -29.80 0.74
C ILE A 43 -5.91 -31.32 0.92
N PRO A 44 -7.00 -32.10 1.00
CA PRO A 44 -6.92 -33.54 1.25
C PRO A 44 -5.94 -34.28 0.31
N GLY A 45 -5.03 -35.04 0.89
CA GLY A 45 -4.01 -35.80 0.16
C GLY A 45 -2.78 -34.97 -0.27
N ALA A 46 -2.75 -33.66 -0.01
CA ALA A 46 -1.59 -32.84 -0.32
C ALA A 46 -0.36 -33.27 0.50
N VAL A 47 0.80 -33.22 -0.14
CA VAL A 47 2.12 -33.46 0.47
C VAL A 47 2.78 -32.12 0.80
N PHE A 48 3.34 -31.98 2.00
CA PHE A 48 4.07 -30.77 2.36
C PHE A 48 5.46 -30.74 1.73
N VAL A 49 5.79 -29.63 1.06
CA VAL A 49 7.09 -29.39 0.44
C VAL A 49 7.72 -28.16 1.08
N ASP A 50 8.66 -28.38 1.99
CA ASP A 50 9.42 -27.30 2.63
C ASP A 50 10.36 -26.57 1.65
N LEU A 51 10.31 -25.24 1.65
CA LEU A 51 11.17 -24.41 0.80
C LEU A 51 12.66 -24.55 1.16
N ASP A 52 12.99 -24.51 2.45
CA ASP A 52 14.36 -24.43 2.93
C ASP A 52 15.07 -25.79 2.82
N SER A 53 14.36 -26.89 3.11
CA SER A 53 14.97 -28.22 3.10
C SER A 53 14.85 -28.98 1.78
N HIS A 54 13.87 -28.67 0.93
CA HIS A 54 13.66 -29.40 -0.33
C HIS A 54 13.92 -28.57 -1.58
N LEU A 55 13.68 -27.25 -1.55
CA LEU A 55 13.72 -26.38 -2.74
C LEU A 55 14.92 -25.44 -2.76
N ALA A 56 15.81 -25.54 -1.77
CA ALA A 56 16.99 -24.71 -1.64
C ALA A 56 18.22 -25.53 -1.22
N GLY A 57 19.39 -25.12 -1.72
CA GLY A 57 20.67 -25.55 -1.18
C GLY A 57 21.11 -24.70 0.02
N PRO A 58 22.26 -25.00 0.65
CA PRO A 58 22.76 -24.25 1.80
C PRO A 58 22.97 -22.75 1.49
N PRO A 59 22.45 -21.83 2.32
CA PRO A 59 22.61 -20.39 2.10
C PRO A 59 24.06 -19.94 2.27
N SER A 60 24.50 -18.99 1.44
CA SER A 60 25.78 -18.31 1.62
C SER A 60 25.78 -16.93 0.98
N ALA A 61 26.71 -16.04 1.38
CA ALA A 61 26.88 -14.75 0.70
C ALA A 61 27.19 -14.92 -0.79
N ALA A 62 27.91 -15.99 -1.17
CA ALA A 62 28.29 -16.27 -2.54
C ALA A 62 27.18 -16.88 -3.40
N ALA A 63 26.15 -17.49 -2.80
CA ALA A 63 25.08 -18.18 -3.52
C ALA A 63 23.67 -17.59 -3.28
N GLY A 64 23.53 -16.68 -2.31
CA GLY A 64 22.25 -16.13 -1.85
C GLY A 64 21.60 -16.97 -0.74
N ARG A 65 20.39 -16.56 -0.33
CA ARG A 65 19.63 -17.22 0.76
C ARG A 65 18.95 -18.53 0.36
N HIS A 66 18.49 -18.65 -0.88
CA HIS A 66 17.84 -19.86 -1.38
C HIS A 66 18.46 -20.24 -2.74
N PRO A 67 19.75 -20.64 -2.77
CA PRO A 67 20.34 -21.16 -3.99
C PRO A 67 19.58 -22.40 -4.45
N LEU A 68 19.68 -22.76 -5.74
CA LEU A 68 19.11 -24.03 -6.18
C LEU A 68 19.83 -25.20 -5.48
N PRO A 69 19.10 -26.24 -5.06
CA PRO A 69 19.70 -27.43 -4.47
C PRO A 69 20.55 -28.18 -5.50
N ASP A 70 21.45 -29.03 -5.02
CA ASP A 70 22.12 -29.99 -5.90
C ASP A 70 21.05 -30.86 -6.59
N PRO A 71 21.20 -31.17 -7.89
CA PRO A 71 20.25 -32.01 -8.62
C PRO A 71 19.96 -33.37 -7.96
N ALA A 72 20.95 -33.97 -7.28
CA ALA A 72 20.76 -35.23 -6.55
C ALA A 72 19.92 -35.00 -5.28
N ASP A 73 20.24 -33.99 -4.48
CA ASP A 73 19.48 -33.65 -3.27
C ASP A 73 18.02 -33.33 -3.58
N PHE A 74 17.77 -32.59 -4.68
CA PHE A 74 16.41 -32.29 -5.12
C PHE A 74 15.65 -33.55 -5.55
N ALA A 75 16.30 -34.46 -6.28
CA ALA A 75 15.70 -35.70 -6.73
C ALA A 75 15.40 -36.64 -5.56
N ASP A 76 16.32 -36.76 -4.59
CA ASP A 76 16.12 -37.51 -3.36
C ASP A 76 14.96 -36.93 -2.53
N ALA A 77 14.87 -35.60 -2.42
CA ALA A 77 13.75 -34.93 -1.75
C ALA A 77 12.41 -35.23 -2.45
N LEU A 78 12.32 -35.08 -3.77
CA LEU A 78 11.11 -35.42 -4.52
C LEU A 78 10.73 -36.89 -4.37
N GLY A 79 11.69 -37.81 -4.51
CA GLY A 79 11.49 -39.24 -4.36
C GLY A 79 10.98 -39.61 -2.96
N GLY A 80 11.57 -39.03 -1.91
CA GLY A 80 11.12 -39.19 -0.52
C GLY A 80 9.70 -38.66 -0.26
N LEU A 81 9.29 -37.63 -1.00
CA LEU A 81 7.93 -37.07 -0.97
C LEU A 81 6.94 -37.81 -1.90
N GLY A 82 7.36 -38.92 -2.51
CA GLY A 82 6.52 -39.71 -3.43
C GLY A 82 6.33 -39.08 -4.81
N ILE A 83 7.14 -38.08 -5.16
CA ILE A 83 7.06 -37.34 -6.43
C ILE A 83 8.11 -37.89 -7.40
N GLY A 84 7.67 -38.83 -8.24
CA GLY A 84 8.45 -39.39 -9.35
C GLY A 84 8.16 -38.72 -10.72
N PRO A 85 8.92 -39.05 -11.77
CA PRO A 85 8.80 -38.43 -13.10
C PRO A 85 7.46 -38.64 -13.82
N ALA A 86 6.69 -39.66 -13.44
CA ALA A 86 5.39 -39.96 -14.02
C ALA A 86 4.26 -39.09 -13.46
N HIS A 87 4.51 -38.36 -12.37
CA HIS A 87 3.48 -37.56 -11.70
C HIS A 87 3.34 -36.17 -12.31
N THR A 88 2.09 -35.73 -12.36
CA THR A 88 1.73 -34.33 -12.60
C THR A 88 1.65 -33.62 -11.25
N VAL A 89 2.45 -32.57 -11.04
CA VAL A 89 2.48 -31.87 -9.77
C VAL A 89 1.59 -30.63 -9.80
N VAL A 90 0.71 -30.48 -8.82
CA VAL A 90 -0.04 -29.24 -8.60
C VAL A 90 0.40 -28.65 -7.28
N ALA A 91 0.98 -27.45 -7.29
CA ALA A 91 1.44 -26.82 -6.06
C ALA A 91 0.59 -25.60 -5.68
N TYR A 92 0.42 -25.38 -4.39
CA TYR A 92 -0.27 -24.22 -3.84
C TYR A 92 0.42 -23.69 -2.58
N ASP A 93 0.12 -22.43 -2.25
CA ASP A 93 0.38 -21.83 -0.96
C ASP A 93 -0.83 -20.94 -0.57
N ASP A 94 -0.70 -20.12 0.48
CA ASP A 94 -1.71 -19.16 0.94
C ASP A 94 -1.28 -17.70 0.75
N VAL A 95 -0.35 -17.46 -0.18
CA VAL A 95 0.23 -16.14 -0.49
C VAL A 95 0.25 -15.87 -1.99
N GLY A 96 -0.78 -16.36 -2.68
CA GLY A 96 -1.00 -16.12 -4.11
C GLY A 96 -0.04 -16.87 -5.04
N GLY A 97 0.58 -17.96 -4.57
CA GLY A 97 1.52 -18.75 -5.36
C GLY A 97 2.98 -18.31 -5.25
N MET A 98 3.29 -17.32 -4.41
CA MET A 98 4.63 -16.74 -4.28
C MET A 98 5.73 -17.78 -4.03
N VAL A 99 5.44 -18.78 -3.18
CA VAL A 99 6.40 -19.81 -2.78
C VAL A 99 6.21 -21.06 -3.64
N ALA A 100 4.95 -21.49 -3.84
CA ALA A 100 4.61 -22.65 -4.64
C ALA A 100 5.11 -22.54 -6.09
N GLY A 101 5.17 -21.32 -6.63
CA GLY A 101 5.75 -21.03 -7.93
C GLY A 101 7.19 -21.50 -8.10
N ARG A 102 7.98 -21.58 -7.02
CA ARG A 102 9.35 -22.11 -7.10
C ARG A 102 9.38 -23.60 -7.45
N LEU A 103 8.59 -24.43 -6.77
CA LEU A 103 8.49 -25.86 -7.07
C LEU A 103 8.00 -26.08 -8.51
N VAL A 104 6.93 -25.38 -8.89
CA VAL A 104 6.33 -25.50 -10.24
C VAL A 104 7.35 -25.13 -11.31
N TRP A 105 8.05 -23.99 -11.14
CA TRP A 105 9.07 -23.57 -12.08
C TRP A 105 10.22 -24.58 -12.19
N MET A 106 10.76 -25.07 -11.06
CA MET A 106 11.83 -26.08 -11.04
C MET A 106 11.45 -27.36 -11.79
N LEU A 107 10.22 -27.87 -11.59
CA LEU A 107 9.74 -29.06 -12.29
C LEU A 107 9.54 -28.80 -13.79
N ARG A 108 8.95 -27.64 -14.14
CA ARG A 108 8.68 -27.29 -15.54
C ARG A 108 9.95 -27.10 -16.35
N ILE A 109 11.00 -26.50 -15.80
CA ILE A 109 12.28 -26.38 -16.53
C ILE A 109 12.97 -27.73 -16.72
N LEU A 110 12.73 -28.70 -15.84
CA LEU A 110 13.19 -30.09 -15.99
C LEU A 110 12.28 -30.94 -16.90
N GLY A 111 11.28 -30.32 -17.53
CA GLY A 111 10.34 -30.98 -18.44
C GLY A 111 9.28 -31.85 -17.76
N GLN A 112 9.11 -31.73 -16.43
CA GLN A 112 8.05 -32.42 -15.71
C GLN A 112 6.76 -31.59 -15.69
N PRO A 113 5.59 -32.19 -15.98
CA PRO A 113 4.31 -31.49 -15.90
C PRO A 113 4.04 -30.99 -14.48
N ALA A 114 3.97 -29.67 -14.33
CA ALA A 114 3.60 -29.05 -13.07
C ALA A 114 2.79 -27.76 -13.29
N ALA A 115 1.87 -27.47 -12.39
CA ALA A 115 1.04 -26.27 -12.42
C ALA A 115 0.83 -25.68 -11.01
N LEU A 116 0.58 -24.38 -10.98
CA LEU A 116 0.21 -23.65 -9.77
C LEU A 116 -1.32 -23.61 -9.65
N LEU A 117 -1.84 -23.86 -8.44
CA LEU A 117 -3.27 -23.75 -8.16
C LEU A 117 -3.69 -22.29 -7.96
N ASP A 118 -4.44 -21.75 -8.90
CA ASP A 118 -4.89 -20.36 -8.89
C ASP A 118 -5.82 -20.04 -7.70
N GLY A 119 -5.44 -19.02 -6.92
CA GLY A 119 -6.07 -18.64 -5.66
C GLY A 119 -5.66 -19.49 -4.46
N GLY A 120 -4.73 -20.44 -4.64
CA GLY A 120 -4.09 -21.17 -3.55
C GLY A 120 -5.05 -21.96 -2.65
N LEU A 121 -4.73 -22.04 -1.36
CA LEU A 121 -5.57 -22.70 -0.37
C LEU A 121 -6.95 -22.02 -0.22
N ASP A 122 -7.00 -20.69 -0.35
CA ASP A 122 -8.24 -19.90 -0.18
C ASP A 122 -9.28 -20.20 -1.28
N ALA A 123 -8.83 -20.70 -2.44
CA ALA A 123 -9.73 -21.15 -3.50
C ALA A 123 -10.39 -22.51 -3.23
N TRP A 124 -9.90 -23.29 -2.25
CA TRP A 124 -10.44 -24.60 -1.91
C TRP A 124 -11.70 -24.48 -1.07
N ALA A 125 -12.84 -24.83 -1.66
CA ALA A 125 -14.14 -24.79 -0.99
C ALA A 125 -14.50 -26.09 -0.21
N GLY A 126 -13.68 -27.13 -0.35
CA GLY A 126 -13.89 -28.43 0.30
C GLY A 126 -13.41 -28.46 1.76
N PRO A 127 -13.68 -29.55 2.49
CA PRO A 127 -13.08 -29.75 3.80
C PRO A 127 -11.55 -29.85 3.70
N LEU A 128 -10.86 -29.35 4.73
CA LEU A 128 -9.42 -29.52 4.89
C LEU A 128 -9.10 -30.82 5.63
N ALA A 129 -8.02 -31.47 5.24
CA ALA A 129 -7.40 -32.52 6.02
C ALA A 129 -6.47 -31.93 7.09
N THR A 130 -6.20 -32.68 8.15
CA THR A 130 -5.28 -32.30 9.24
C THR A 130 -4.27 -33.41 9.47
N GLY A 131 -3.16 -33.09 10.14
CA GLY A 131 -2.04 -34.00 10.34
C GLY A 131 -1.11 -34.04 9.13
N GLU A 132 -0.35 -35.12 8.99
CA GLU A 132 0.61 -35.29 7.89
C GLU A 132 0.17 -36.38 6.93
N THR A 133 0.25 -36.09 5.63
CA THR A 133 0.22 -37.12 4.60
C THR A 133 1.58 -37.81 4.55
N LYS A 134 1.59 -39.14 4.61
CA LYS A 134 2.79 -39.96 4.47
C LYS A 134 2.85 -40.54 3.06
N PRO A 135 3.51 -39.88 2.09
CA PRO A 135 3.65 -40.44 0.75
C PRO A 135 4.52 -41.71 0.79
N THR A 136 4.25 -42.63 -0.14
CA THR A 136 5.15 -43.76 -0.40
C THR A 136 6.33 -43.24 -1.21
N PRO A 137 7.58 -43.42 -0.77
CA PRO A 137 8.73 -42.99 -1.55
C PRO A 137 8.77 -43.67 -2.92
N VAL A 138 9.22 -42.94 -3.94
CA VAL A 138 9.35 -43.42 -5.32
C VAL A 138 10.74 -43.12 -5.86
N ASP A 139 11.11 -43.85 -6.92
CA ASP A 139 12.33 -43.55 -7.65
C ASP A 139 12.20 -42.20 -8.39
N CYS A 140 13.18 -41.33 -8.20
CA CYS A 140 13.26 -40.03 -8.84
C CYS A 140 14.72 -39.78 -9.26
N PRO A 141 15.05 -39.88 -10.56
CA PRO A 141 16.41 -39.69 -11.02
C PRO A 141 16.81 -38.21 -11.00
N ALA A 142 18.06 -37.94 -10.60
CA ALA A 142 18.66 -36.62 -10.69
C ALA A 142 18.69 -36.11 -12.13
N ARG A 143 18.31 -34.85 -12.31
CA ARG A 143 18.34 -34.15 -13.61
C ARG A 143 19.05 -32.81 -13.43
N SER A 144 20.07 -32.57 -14.25
CA SER A 144 20.81 -31.31 -14.20
C SER A 144 19.91 -30.11 -14.51
N TRP A 145 20.12 -29.02 -13.79
CA TRP A 145 19.47 -27.74 -14.09
C TRP A 145 19.87 -27.27 -15.51
N PRO A 146 18.91 -26.89 -16.38
CA PRO A 146 19.26 -26.40 -17.71
C PRO A 146 19.92 -25.03 -17.67
N ASP A 147 21.13 -24.89 -18.22
CA ASP A 147 21.84 -23.61 -18.32
C ASP A 147 21.02 -22.54 -19.08
N SER A 148 20.14 -22.96 -19.98
CA SER A 148 19.25 -22.06 -20.72
C SER A 148 18.21 -21.36 -19.84
N ALA A 149 17.92 -21.90 -18.65
CA ALA A 149 16.95 -21.35 -17.71
C ALA A 149 17.60 -20.49 -16.60
N LEU A 150 18.93 -20.47 -16.52
CA LEU A 150 19.68 -19.86 -15.43
C LEU A 150 20.60 -18.73 -15.92
N VAL A 151 20.84 -17.79 -15.03
CA VAL A 151 21.78 -16.69 -15.17
C VAL A 151 22.57 -16.55 -13.88
N ASP A 152 23.89 -16.43 -13.97
CA ASP A 152 24.76 -16.14 -12.83
C ASP A 152 24.85 -14.63 -12.53
N ILE A 153 25.58 -14.25 -11.48
CA ILE A 153 25.69 -12.85 -11.05
C ILE A 153 26.38 -11.95 -12.09
N ASP A 154 27.37 -12.44 -12.84
CA ASP A 154 28.11 -11.67 -13.85
C ASP A 154 27.27 -11.51 -15.13
N GLN A 155 26.56 -12.56 -15.51
CA GLN A 155 25.59 -12.53 -16.58
C GLN A 155 24.40 -11.61 -16.24
N ALA A 156 23.96 -11.56 -14.98
CA ALA A 156 22.90 -10.65 -14.53
C ALA A 156 23.35 -9.18 -14.59
N ASP A 157 24.59 -8.89 -14.18
CA ASP A 157 25.20 -7.54 -14.24
C ASP A 157 25.24 -7.01 -15.68
N SER A 158 25.68 -7.85 -16.62
CA SER A 158 25.74 -7.49 -18.04
C SER A 158 24.43 -7.65 -18.82
N TRP A 159 23.35 -8.13 -18.18
CA TRP A 159 22.12 -8.48 -18.92
C TRP A 159 21.38 -7.26 -19.47
N VAL A 160 21.46 -6.14 -18.76
CA VAL A 160 20.75 -4.89 -19.11
C VAL A 160 21.18 -4.30 -20.45
N ASP A 161 22.39 -4.64 -20.93
CA ASP A 161 22.90 -4.21 -22.23
C ASP A 161 22.28 -4.98 -23.41
N ARG A 162 21.64 -6.13 -23.15
CA ARG A 162 21.22 -7.10 -24.17
C ARG A 162 19.79 -7.61 -24.00
N GLY A 163 19.12 -7.28 -22.89
CA GLY A 163 17.80 -7.79 -22.56
C GLY A 163 17.16 -7.04 -21.40
N ILE A 164 16.12 -7.66 -20.81
CA ILE A 164 15.33 -7.05 -19.73
C ILE A 164 15.66 -7.75 -18.41
N LEU A 165 16.07 -6.98 -17.41
CA LEU A 165 16.24 -7.48 -16.05
C LEU A 165 15.06 -7.02 -15.18
N LEU A 166 14.36 -7.97 -14.55
CA LEU A 166 13.16 -7.71 -13.75
C LEU A 166 13.38 -8.08 -12.28
N ASP A 167 12.92 -7.21 -11.37
CA ASP A 167 12.90 -7.46 -9.94
C ASP A 167 11.48 -7.74 -9.44
N ALA A 168 11.22 -8.98 -9.02
CA ALA A 168 9.91 -9.42 -8.56
C ALA A 168 9.61 -9.09 -7.09
N ARG A 169 10.50 -8.38 -6.38
CA ARG A 169 10.21 -7.89 -5.02
C ARG A 169 9.12 -6.81 -5.05
N GLY A 170 8.53 -6.56 -3.88
CA GLY A 170 7.71 -5.37 -3.67
C GLY A 170 8.45 -4.10 -4.11
N ALA A 171 7.74 -3.18 -4.75
CA ALA A 171 8.36 -1.99 -5.36
C ALA A 171 9.15 -1.15 -4.34
N GLU A 172 8.76 -1.18 -3.06
CA GLU A 172 9.47 -0.55 -1.95
C GLU A 172 10.83 -1.18 -1.63
N ARG A 173 11.02 -2.49 -1.89
CA ARG A 173 12.32 -3.14 -1.74
C ARG A 173 13.22 -2.87 -2.93
N TYR A 174 12.67 -2.90 -4.15
CA TYR A 174 13.38 -2.49 -5.37
C TYR A 174 13.89 -1.06 -5.25
N ARG A 175 13.03 -0.11 -4.86
CA ARG A 175 13.43 1.30 -4.68
C ARG A 175 14.44 1.52 -3.56
N GLY A 176 14.63 0.54 -2.68
CA GLY A 176 15.46 0.70 -1.49
C GLY A 176 14.79 1.47 -0.36
N ASP A 177 13.47 1.73 -0.43
CA ASP A 177 12.70 2.35 0.64
C ASP A 177 12.75 1.48 1.92
N THR A 178 12.86 0.16 1.74
CA THR A 178 13.20 -0.78 2.80
C THR A 178 13.98 -1.96 2.33
N GLU A 179 14.84 -2.47 3.20
CA GLU A 179 15.39 -3.80 3.06
C GLU A 179 15.44 -4.50 4.43
N PRO A 180 14.42 -5.33 4.75
CA PRO A 180 14.31 -5.96 6.06
C PRO A 180 15.18 -7.23 6.22
N VAL A 181 15.74 -7.77 5.13
CA VAL A 181 16.40 -9.08 5.15
C VAL A 181 17.82 -9.04 4.59
N ASP A 182 18.03 -8.29 3.51
CA ASP A 182 19.31 -8.24 2.79
C ASP A 182 20.25 -7.15 3.36
N SER A 183 21.55 -7.28 3.07
CA SER A 183 22.59 -6.42 3.65
C SER A 183 22.55 -4.98 3.15
N ARG A 184 22.02 -4.76 1.95
CA ARG A 184 21.95 -3.44 1.29
C ARG A 184 20.58 -3.26 0.65
N ALA A 185 20.01 -2.07 0.77
CA ALA A 185 18.76 -1.70 0.10
C ALA A 185 19.01 -1.29 -1.36
N GLY A 186 17.96 -1.35 -2.19
CA GLY A 186 18.01 -0.96 -3.59
C GLY A 186 17.81 -2.13 -4.54
N HIS A 187 18.21 -1.94 -5.80
CA HIS A 187 18.10 -2.91 -6.89
C HIS A 187 19.36 -2.96 -7.76
N ILE A 188 19.43 -3.97 -8.61
CA ILE A 188 20.50 -4.16 -9.60
C ILE A 188 20.40 -3.04 -10.64
N PRO A 189 21.49 -2.33 -10.99
CA PRO A 189 21.45 -1.29 -12.02
C PRO A 189 20.80 -1.76 -13.32
N GLY A 190 19.96 -0.92 -13.91
CA GLY A 190 19.22 -1.21 -15.14
C GLY A 190 18.04 -2.19 -14.97
N ALA A 191 17.84 -2.79 -13.79
CA ALA A 191 16.66 -3.61 -13.52
C ALA A 191 15.37 -2.79 -13.51
N ARG A 192 14.24 -3.40 -13.85
CA ARG A 192 12.90 -2.80 -13.78
C ARG A 192 12.09 -3.48 -12.67
N SER A 193 11.33 -2.69 -11.92
CA SER A 193 10.42 -3.21 -10.89
C SER A 193 9.27 -4.00 -11.53
N ALA A 194 9.10 -5.26 -11.14
CA ALA A 194 8.02 -6.14 -11.59
C ALA A 194 7.41 -6.93 -10.42
N PRO A 195 6.82 -6.29 -9.38
CA PRO A 195 6.39 -6.99 -8.18
C PRO A 195 5.42 -8.15 -8.49
N PHE A 196 5.71 -9.36 -8.01
CA PHE A 196 4.92 -10.55 -8.39
C PHE A 196 3.42 -10.39 -8.07
N ALA A 197 3.10 -9.68 -6.99
CA ALA A 197 1.74 -9.48 -6.50
C ALA A 197 0.83 -8.78 -7.53
N ASP A 198 1.41 -7.97 -8.41
CA ASP A 198 0.63 -7.29 -9.45
C ASP A 198 0.22 -8.24 -10.60
N ASN A 199 0.75 -9.48 -10.65
CA ASN A 199 0.20 -10.52 -11.52
C ASN A 199 -1.17 -11.02 -11.04
N LEU A 200 -1.55 -10.67 -9.81
CA LEU A 200 -2.79 -11.09 -9.19
C LEU A 200 -3.86 -9.99 -9.22
N SER A 201 -5.12 -10.41 -9.17
CA SER A 201 -6.29 -9.57 -8.93
C SER A 201 -6.46 -9.30 -7.43
N ALA A 202 -7.45 -8.46 -7.08
CA ALA A 202 -7.76 -8.17 -5.68
C ALA A 202 -8.22 -9.42 -4.89
N GLU A 203 -8.72 -10.43 -5.60
CA GLU A 203 -9.17 -11.71 -5.06
C GLU A 203 -8.03 -12.74 -4.91
N GLY A 204 -6.78 -12.36 -5.16
CA GLY A 204 -5.62 -13.25 -5.01
C GLY A 204 -5.47 -14.29 -6.13
N ARG A 205 -6.19 -14.11 -7.24
CA ARG A 205 -6.11 -14.96 -8.44
C ARG A 205 -5.26 -14.32 -9.52
N PHE A 206 -4.68 -15.11 -10.42
CA PHE A 206 -3.98 -14.59 -11.59
C PHE A 206 -4.89 -13.69 -12.43
N ARG A 207 -4.33 -12.57 -12.87
CA ARG A 207 -4.94 -11.73 -13.91
C ARG A 207 -5.06 -12.52 -15.21
N SER A 208 -5.95 -12.07 -16.10
CA SER A 208 -6.11 -12.72 -17.39
C SER A 208 -4.81 -12.68 -18.20
N THR A 209 -4.63 -13.65 -19.10
CA THR A 209 -3.44 -13.74 -19.97
C THR A 209 -3.22 -12.45 -20.78
N ASP A 210 -4.28 -11.77 -21.19
CA ASP A 210 -4.21 -10.47 -21.88
C ASP A 210 -3.69 -9.36 -20.96
N GLN A 211 -4.19 -9.28 -19.72
CA GLN A 211 -3.72 -8.29 -18.74
C GLN A 211 -2.25 -8.53 -18.36
N LEU A 212 -1.84 -9.80 -18.23
CA LEU A 212 -0.45 -10.16 -17.99
C LEU A 212 0.43 -9.79 -19.19
N ARG A 213 -0.02 -10.05 -20.43
CA ARG A 213 0.69 -9.66 -21.64
C ARG A 213 0.88 -8.15 -21.73
N GLU A 214 -0.18 -7.38 -21.46
CA GLU A 214 -0.11 -5.91 -21.41
C GLU A 214 0.87 -5.40 -20.34
N ARG A 215 0.84 -6.02 -19.15
CA ARG A 215 1.76 -5.71 -18.05
C ARG A 215 3.22 -5.93 -18.46
N TYR A 216 3.55 -7.12 -18.95
CA TYR A 216 4.93 -7.46 -19.33
C TYR A 216 5.40 -6.65 -20.54
N ALA A 217 4.53 -6.38 -21.51
CA ALA A 217 4.83 -5.47 -22.62
C ALA A 217 5.14 -4.04 -22.13
N ALA A 218 4.43 -3.55 -21.11
CA ALA A 218 4.73 -2.25 -20.50
C ALA A 218 6.08 -2.22 -19.76
N LEU A 219 6.55 -3.39 -19.31
CA LEU A 219 7.89 -3.59 -18.76
C LEU A 219 8.94 -3.89 -19.85
N GLY A 220 8.56 -3.84 -21.13
CA GLY A 220 9.41 -4.06 -22.29
C GLY A 220 9.66 -5.51 -22.65
N VAL A 221 8.92 -6.45 -22.06
CA VAL A 221 9.02 -7.88 -22.39
C VAL A 221 7.99 -8.21 -23.48
N ALA A 222 8.47 -8.36 -24.70
CA ALA A 222 7.68 -8.87 -25.84
C ALA A 222 7.88 -10.39 -26.01
N ASP A 223 9.07 -10.89 -25.68
CA ASP A 223 9.46 -12.30 -25.61
C ASP A 223 10.15 -12.52 -24.26
N ALA A 224 9.67 -13.47 -23.47
CA ALA A 224 10.23 -13.78 -22.17
C ALA A 224 11.67 -14.33 -22.28
N GLY A 225 12.09 -14.88 -23.42
CA GLY A 225 13.47 -15.35 -23.65
C GLY A 225 14.53 -14.26 -23.53
N GLU A 226 14.14 -12.98 -23.65
CA GLU A 226 15.00 -11.81 -23.44
C GLU A 226 15.02 -11.33 -21.98
N ALA A 227 14.15 -11.90 -21.13
CA ALA A 227 13.98 -11.49 -19.74
C ALA A 227 14.76 -12.39 -18.76
N VAL A 228 15.45 -11.75 -17.82
CA VAL A 228 15.96 -12.35 -16.58
C VAL A 228 15.15 -11.81 -15.43
N VAL A 229 14.68 -12.68 -14.55
CA VAL A 229 13.95 -12.30 -13.34
C VAL A 229 14.77 -12.66 -12.11
N TYR A 230 14.80 -11.75 -11.14
CA TYR A 230 15.33 -11.98 -9.81
C TYR A 230 14.37 -11.42 -8.76
N CYS A 231 14.61 -11.71 -7.49
CA CYS A 231 13.87 -11.09 -6.39
C CYS A 231 14.75 -10.93 -5.15
N GLY A 232 14.24 -11.21 -3.96
CA GLY A 232 15.07 -11.27 -2.75
C GLY A 232 16.07 -12.43 -2.78
N SER A 233 15.62 -13.62 -3.17
CA SER A 233 16.43 -14.85 -3.08
C SER A 233 15.99 -15.93 -4.08
N GLY A 234 15.45 -15.54 -5.23
CA GLY A 234 15.09 -16.46 -6.32
C GLY A 234 13.81 -17.28 -6.07
N VAL A 235 12.91 -16.84 -5.19
CA VAL A 235 11.65 -17.53 -4.88
C VAL A 235 10.50 -16.89 -5.66
N SER A 236 10.08 -15.68 -5.29
CA SER A 236 8.98 -14.98 -5.97
C SER A 236 9.26 -14.65 -7.45
N ALA A 237 10.52 -14.65 -7.88
CA ALA A 237 10.88 -14.50 -9.30
C ALA A 237 10.32 -15.64 -10.17
N CYS A 238 10.19 -16.85 -9.62
CA CYS A 238 9.59 -17.99 -10.32
C CYS A 238 8.12 -17.75 -10.64
N HIS A 239 7.41 -16.97 -9.82
CA HIS A 239 6.02 -16.60 -10.07
C HIS A 239 5.88 -15.74 -11.35
N ASP A 240 6.76 -14.77 -11.55
CA ASP A 240 6.77 -13.96 -12.77
C ASP A 240 7.12 -14.79 -14.02
N LEU A 241 8.07 -15.73 -13.90
CA LEU A 241 8.43 -16.64 -14.98
C LEU A 241 7.24 -17.51 -15.41
N LEU A 242 6.46 -18.01 -14.44
CA LEU A 242 5.22 -18.76 -14.71
C LEU A 242 4.11 -17.86 -15.28
N ALA A 243 4.00 -16.61 -14.82
CA ALA A 243 3.04 -15.65 -15.34
C ALA A 243 3.32 -15.29 -16.81
N MET A 244 4.59 -15.12 -17.19
CA MET A 244 4.99 -14.91 -18.58
C MET A 244 4.70 -16.14 -19.46
N GLU A 245 4.99 -17.35 -18.96
CA GLU A 245 4.64 -18.60 -19.65
C GLU A 245 3.12 -18.71 -19.83
N HIS A 246 2.34 -18.40 -18.78
CA HIS A 246 0.87 -18.40 -18.82
C HIS A 246 0.32 -17.39 -19.83
N ALA A 247 0.92 -16.20 -19.93
CA ALA A 247 0.54 -15.17 -20.89
C ALA A 247 0.90 -15.51 -22.35
N GLY A 248 1.61 -16.63 -22.58
CA GLY A 248 2.08 -17.04 -23.89
C GLY A 248 3.30 -16.24 -24.39
N LEU A 249 4.06 -15.62 -23.48
CA LEU A 249 5.27 -14.86 -23.81
C LEU A 249 6.53 -15.75 -23.90
N GLY A 250 6.41 -17.04 -23.58
CA GLY A 250 7.53 -17.97 -23.54
C GLY A 250 8.15 -18.11 -22.15
N ARG A 251 9.38 -18.61 -22.08
CA ARG A 251 10.10 -18.86 -20.83
C ARG A 251 11.31 -17.94 -20.70
N GLY A 252 11.33 -17.15 -19.63
CA GLY A 252 12.49 -16.36 -19.24
C GLY A 252 13.49 -17.14 -18.39
N ARG A 253 14.50 -16.43 -17.90
CA ARG A 253 15.59 -17.00 -17.11
C ARG A 253 15.55 -16.51 -15.67
N LEU A 254 15.95 -17.35 -14.73
CA LEU A 254 16.09 -16.99 -13.33
C LEU A 254 17.54 -16.60 -13.02
N TYR A 255 17.73 -15.54 -12.25
CA TYR A 255 18.97 -15.29 -11.49
C TYR A 255 18.77 -15.77 -10.04
N PRO A 256 19.23 -16.99 -9.66
CA PRO A 256 18.81 -17.64 -8.41
C PRO A 256 19.34 -16.94 -7.15
N GLY A 257 20.59 -16.48 -7.17
CA GLY A 257 21.17 -15.80 -6.01
C GLY A 257 20.52 -14.44 -5.72
N SER A 258 19.94 -13.82 -6.76
CA SER A 258 19.01 -12.70 -6.64
C SER A 258 19.62 -11.54 -5.83
N TRP A 259 18.78 -10.70 -5.22
CA TRP A 259 19.25 -9.57 -4.42
C TRP A 259 20.13 -10.01 -3.24
N SER A 260 19.91 -11.18 -2.67
CA SER A 260 20.70 -11.68 -1.54
C SER A 260 22.16 -11.96 -1.86
N GLN A 261 22.45 -12.50 -3.04
CA GLN A 261 23.82 -12.65 -3.50
C GLN A 261 24.38 -11.29 -3.94
N TRP A 262 23.58 -10.49 -4.64
CA TRP A 262 24.02 -9.19 -5.16
C TRP A 262 24.42 -8.22 -4.03
N SER A 263 23.52 -8.02 -3.07
CA SER A 263 23.71 -7.13 -1.91
C SER A 263 24.86 -7.59 -1.00
N ALA A 264 25.22 -8.87 -0.99
CA ALA A 264 26.37 -9.38 -0.25
C ALA A 264 27.73 -9.19 -0.95
N SER A 265 27.74 -8.69 -2.20
CA SER A 265 28.95 -8.39 -2.97
C SER A 265 29.29 -6.89 -2.99
N ASP A 266 30.41 -6.52 -3.61
CA ASP A 266 30.81 -5.11 -3.81
C ASP A 266 30.15 -4.44 -5.02
N ARG A 267 29.25 -5.15 -5.73
CA ARG A 267 28.56 -4.61 -6.92
C ARG A 267 27.66 -3.42 -6.58
N PRO A 268 27.47 -2.46 -7.51
CA PRO A 268 26.64 -1.29 -7.28
C PRO A 268 25.18 -1.65 -6.95
N ALA A 269 24.57 -0.87 -6.08
CA ALA A 269 23.15 -0.94 -5.74
C ALA A 269 22.50 0.42 -6.04
N ILE A 270 21.40 0.40 -6.77
CA ILE A 270 20.63 1.60 -7.11
C ILE A 270 19.47 1.76 -6.14
N VAL A 271 19.29 2.97 -5.61
CA VAL A 271 18.13 3.36 -4.80
C VAL A 271 17.32 4.34 -5.63
N GLY A 272 15.99 4.26 -5.57
CA GLY A 272 15.09 5.07 -6.38
C GLY A 272 14.23 4.25 -7.35
N SER A 273 13.32 4.93 -8.05
CA SER A 273 12.32 4.32 -8.91
C SER A 273 12.74 4.15 -10.37
N ARG A 274 13.91 4.69 -10.75
CA ARG A 274 14.45 4.59 -12.11
C ARG A 274 15.56 3.53 -12.17
N PRO A 275 15.64 2.75 -13.26
CA PRO A 275 16.66 1.72 -13.43
C PRO A 275 18.11 2.24 -13.34
N ASP A 276 18.35 3.51 -13.71
CA ASP A 276 19.69 4.09 -13.85
C ASP A 276 19.97 5.22 -12.85
N ASP A 277 19.30 5.23 -11.70
CA ASP A 277 19.44 6.30 -10.70
C ASP A 277 20.81 6.26 -10.02
N THR A 278 21.83 6.82 -10.68
CA THR A 278 23.22 6.85 -10.17
C THR A 278 23.32 7.81 -8.98
N GLY A 279 23.00 7.30 -7.79
CA GLY A 279 23.07 8.03 -6.53
C GLY A 279 24.42 8.68 -6.28
N PHE A 280 24.53 9.98 -6.61
CA PHE A 280 25.49 10.88 -6.00
C PHE A 280 24.74 11.82 -5.05
N PRO A 281 25.14 11.93 -3.77
CA PRO A 281 24.41 12.69 -2.78
C PRO A 281 24.73 14.18 -2.96
N SER A 282 23.85 14.92 -3.65
CA SER A 282 23.85 16.37 -3.54
C SER A 282 22.78 16.79 -2.55
N ARG A 283 23.22 17.42 -1.45
CA ARG A 283 22.37 18.18 -0.54
C ARG A 283 21.62 19.24 -1.36
N SER A 284 20.39 18.93 -1.74
CA SER A 284 19.35 19.91 -1.98
C SER A 284 18.07 19.31 -1.44
N LEU A 285 17.52 19.93 -0.39
CA LEU A 285 16.19 19.63 0.13
C LEU A 285 15.16 20.10 -0.90
N ARG A 286 15.01 19.31 -1.97
CA ARG A 286 13.82 19.32 -2.81
C ARG A 286 13.00 18.08 -2.43
N PRO A 287 11.70 18.25 -2.14
CA PRO A 287 10.82 17.11 -1.95
C PRO A 287 10.87 16.25 -3.20
N GLU A 288 11.30 15.00 -3.07
CA GLU A 288 11.09 14.00 -4.11
C GLU A 288 9.58 13.83 -4.26
N SER A 289 9.06 14.35 -5.38
CA SER A 289 7.74 13.99 -5.87
C SER A 289 7.81 12.55 -6.35
N ASP A 290 7.16 11.65 -5.62
CA ASP A 290 6.87 10.30 -6.10
C ASP A 290 6.15 10.44 -7.45
N PRO A 291 6.67 9.91 -8.59
CA PRO A 291 6.01 10.13 -9.86
C PRO A 291 4.75 9.27 -9.94
N ARG A 292 3.57 9.86 -9.69
CA ARG A 292 2.29 9.46 -10.31
C ARG A 292 1.83 10.43 -11.40
N PHE A 293 2.71 11.29 -11.91
CA PHE A 293 2.43 12.02 -13.14
C PHE A 293 2.57 11.11 -14.37
N GLY A 294 1.47 10.45 -14.76
CA GLY A 294 1.41 9.77 -16.05
C GLY A 294 0.21 8.88 -16.37
N ARG A 295 -0.62 8.44 -15.42
CA ARG A 295 -1.71 7.46 -15.71
C ARG A 295 -3.05 7.69 -15.01
N GLY A 296 -3.34 8.88 -14.50
CA GLY A 296 -4.73 9.23 -14.19
C GLY A 296 -5.61 9.18 -15.47
N PRO A 297 -6.89 8.74 -15.40
CA PRO A 297 -7.82 8.80 -16.51
C PRO A 297 -7.85 10.21 -17.08
N ARG A 298 -8.09 10.36 -18.39
CA ARG A 298 -8.13 11.67 -19.08
C ARG A 298 -8.94 12.72 -18.28
N ALA A 299 -9.99 12.29 -17.59
CA ALA A 299 -10.80 13.10 -16.69
C ALA A 299 -10.01 13.84 -15.59
N ALA A 300 -9.05 13.19 -14.91
CA ALA A 300 -8.27 13.81 -13.85
C ALA A 300 -7.34 14.92 -14.39
N ARG A 301 -6.77 14.72 -15.58
CA ARG A 301 -5.94 15.74 -16.25
C ARG A 301 -6.76 16.94 -16.74
N VAL A 302 -7.94 16.68 -17.29
CA VAL A 302 -8.89 17.75 -17.67
C VAL A 302 -9.26 18.57 -16.44
N LEU A 303 -9.58 17.88 -15.34
CA LEU A 303 -9.95 18.54 -14.11
C LEU A 303 -8.80 19.32 -13.46
N ALA A 304 -7.57 18.80 -13.48
CA ALA A 304 -6.39 19.55 -13.04
C ALA A 304 -6.28 20.90 -13.79
N GLY A 305 -6.44 20.88 -15.13
CA GLY A 305 -6.48 22.12 -15.92
C GLY A 305 -7.64 23.06 -15.57
N VAL A 306 -8.80 22.52 -15.17
CA VAL A 306 -9.92 23.32 -14.65
C VAL A 306 -9.57 23.96 -13.30
N PHE A 307 -8.94 23.22 -12.39
CA PHE A 307 -8.46 23.75 -11.11
C PHE A 307 -7.40 24.83 -11.30
N ASP A 308 -6.43 24.63 -12.20
CA ASP A 308 -5.39 25.61 -12.51
C ASP A 308 -5.99 26.91 -13.06
N ALA A 309 -6.96 26.80 -13.99
CA ALA A 309 -7.67 27.96 -14.52
C ALA A 309 -8.49 28.66 -13.42
N ALA A 310 -9.19 27.91 -12.57
CA ALA A 310 -9.97 28.45 -11.48
C ALA A 310 -9.09 29.12 -10.40
N ALA A 311 -7.92 28.55 -10.10
CA ALA A 311 -6.92 29.13 -9.20
C ALA A 311 -6.32 30.43 -9.79
N TRP A 312 -6.01 30.42 -11.09
CA TRP A 312 -5.52 31.61 -11.81
C TRP A 312 -6.52 32.78 -11.79
N VAL A 313 -7.82 32.49 -11.90
CA VAL A 313 -8.88 33.49 -11.73
C VAL A 313 -9.01 33.89 -10.25
N GLY A 314 -9.06 32.91 -9.36
CA GLY A 314 -9.25 33.08 -7.92
C GLY A 314 -8.20 33.98 -7.27
N CYS A 315 -6.95 33.88 -7.70
CA CYS A 315 -5.87 34.72 -7.18
C CYS A 315 -5.94 36.19 -7.61
N ARG A 316 -6.69 36.50 -8.68
CA ARG A 316 -6.87 37.87 -9.21
C ARG A 316 -8.12 38.57 -8.69
N LEU A 317 -9.05 37.83 -8.09
CA LEU A 317 -10.26 38.41 -7.50
C LEU A 317 -9.96 39.03 -6.13
N PRO A 318 -10.48 40.23 -5.80
CA PRO A 318 -10.41 40.77 -4.45
C PRO A 318 -11.15 39.86 -3.45
N ALA A 319 -10.58 39.65 -2.25
CA ALA A 319 -11.15 38.75 -1.24
C ALA A 319 -12.63 39.02 -0.89
N PRO A 320 -13.09 40.28 -0.72
CA PRO A 320 -14.50 40.56 -0.44
C PRO A 320 -15.43 40.14 -1.58
N LEU A 321 -14.99 40.29 -2.83
CA LEU A 321 -15.76 39.90 -4.01
C LEU A 321 -15.82 38.37 -4.14
N ALA A 322 -14.68 37.69 -3.97
CA ALA A 322 -14.63 36.23 -3.99
C ALA A 322 -15.55 35.61 -2.92
N HIS A 323 -15.53 36.16 -1.69
CA HIS A 323 -16.41 35.73 -0.60
C HIS A 323 -17.88 36.05 -0.86
N ALA A 324 -18.21 37.19 -1.47
CA ALA A 324 -19.58 37.51 -1.86
C ALA A 324 -20.11 36.51 -2.90
N LEU A 325 -19.30 36.17 -3.91
CA LEU A 325 -19.63 35.13 -4.90
C LEU A 325 -19.78 33.75 -4.25
N ALA A 326 -18.92 33.41 -3.29
CA ALA A 326 -19.01 32.17 -2.52
C ALA A 326 -20.32 32.10 -1.71
N VAL A 327 -20.79 33.20 -1.12
CA VAL A 327 -22.10 33.25 -0.44
C VAL A 327 -23.22 32.95 -1.42
N VAL A 328 -23.20 33.52 -2.63
CA VAL A 328 -24.21 33.22 -3.67
C VAL A 328 -24.14 31.74 -4.06
N GLY A 329 -22.94 31.22 -4.33
CA GLY A 329 -22.71 29.81 -4.67
C GLY A 329 -23.19 28.84 -3.58
N GLY A 330 -22.86 29.10 -2.32
CA GLY A 330 -23.30 28.28 -1.19
C GLY A 330 -24.82 28.32 -0.98
N ASN A 331 -25.47 29.46 -1.20
CA ASN A 331 -26.95 29.53 -1.18
C ASN A 331 -27.58 28.74 -2.34
N LEU A 332 -26.97 28.78 -3.52
CA LEU A 332 -27.42 28.02 -4.67
C LEU A 332 -27.23 26.51 -4.43
N GLU A 333 -26.07 26.09 -3.93
CA GLU A 333 -25.81 24.71 -3.57
C GLU A 333 -26.77 24.24 -2.48
N TRP A 334 -27.00 25.07 -1.46
CA TRP A 334 -28.02 24.83 -0.46
C TRP A 334 -29.40 24.64 -1.07
N ALA A 335 -29.79 25.35 -2.12
CA ALA A 335 -31.07 25.12 -2.78
C ALA A 335 -31.09 23.80 -3.57
N LEU A 336 -30.03 23.53 -4.33
CA LEU A 336 -29.97 22.47 -5.34
C LEU A 336 -29.58 21.09 -4.82
N ARG A 337 -28.97 20.95 -3.63
CA ARG A 337 -28.43 19.68 -3.13
C ARG A 337 -29.18 19.13 -1.89
N PRO A 338 -30.42 18.61 -2.04
CA PRO A 338 -31.20 18.08 -0.91
C PRO A 338 -30.56 16.89 -0.19
N ALA A 339 -29.81 16.04 -0.91
CA ALA A 339 -29.12 14.90 -0.31
C ALA A 339 -28.03 15.33 0.67
N LYS A 340 -27.15 16.25 0.25
CA LYS A 340 -26.11 16.86 1.10
C LYS A 340 -26.69 17.52 2.34
N ARG A 341 -27.81 18.24 2.20
CA ARG A 341 -28.51 18.85 3.35
C ARG A 341 -28.96 17.81 4.37
N ARG A 342 -29.46 16.65 3.92
CA ARG A 342 -29.91 15.58 4.83
C ARG A 342 -28.72 14.94 5.54
N GLN A 343 -27.67 14.60 4.81
CA GLN A 343 -26.46 14.00 5.38
C GLN A 343 -25.83 14.90 6.46
N LEU A 344 -25.63 16.17 6.15
CA LEU A 344 -25.10 17.14 7.11
C LEU A 344 -26.04 17.33 8.30
N ALA A 345 -27.37 17.31 8.08
CA ALA A 345 -28.33 17.44 9.18
C ALA A 345 -28.30 16.25 10.14
N GLU A 346 -28.06 15.04 9.65
CA GLU A 346 -27.90 13.84 10.47
C GLU A 346 -26.69 13.96 11.38
N ASN A 347 -25.55 14.43 10.88
CA ASN A 347 -24.33 14.57 11.68
C ASN A 347 -24.33 15.81 12.59
N LEU A 348 -24.71 16.98 12.06
CA LEU A 348 -24.68 18.24 12.81
C LEU A 348 -25.76 18.31 13.91
N ALA A 349 -26.80 17.48 13.81
CA ALA A 349 -27.78 17.27 14.88
C ALA A 349 -27.11 16.86 16.20
N HIS A 350 -26.15 15.92 16.14
CA HIS A 350 -25.42 15.44 17.31
C HIS A 350 -24.54 16.51 17.98
N VAL A 351 -24.15 17.56 17.24
CA VAL A 351 -23.30 18.63 17.80
C VAL A 351 -24.10 19.52 18.76
N ILE A 352 -25.36 19.79 18.40
CA ILE A 352 -26.23 20.73 19.10
C ILE A 352 -27.33 20.04 19.92
N GLY A 353 -27.42 18.70 19.88
CA GLY A 353 -28.41 17.91 20.63
C GLY A 353 -29.84 18.09 20.15
N GLU A 354 -30.03 18.33 18.84
CA GLU A 354 -31.35 18.61 18.25
C GLU A 354 -31.69 17.58 17.18
N ALA A 355 -32.98 17.40 16.87
CA ALA A 355 -33.38 16.51 15.78
C ALA A 355 -32.81 16.99 14.42
N PRO A 356 -32.49 16.09 13.46
CA PRO A 356 -32.02 16.49 12.12
C PRO A 356 -32.97 17.45 11.39
N ARG A 357 -34.27 17.36 11.68
CA ARG A 357 -35.31 18.23 11.07
C ARG A 357 -35.52 19.56 11.82
N ALA A 358 -34.87 19.77 12.96
CA ALA A 358 -35.05 20.97 13.77
C ALA A 358 -34.59 22.23 13.03
N ARG A 359 -35.23 23.37 13.34
CA ARG A 359 -34.89 24.66 12.72
C ARG A 359 -33.46 25.08 13.01
N ALA A 360 -32.96 24.78 14.22
CA ALA A 360 -31.59 25.05 14.63
C ALA A 360 -30.59 24.28 13.76
N THR A 361 -30.77 22.96 13.62
CA THR A 361 -29.96 22.09 12.74
C THR A 361 -29.97 22.58 11.30
N ARG A 362 -31.15 22.90 10.76
CA ARG A 362 -31.27 23.40 9.38
C ARG A 362 -30.49 24.71 9.15
N ARG A 363 -30.50 25.63 10.13
CA ARG A 363 -29.71 26.88 10.07
C ARG A 363 -28.21 26.60 10.13
N LEU A 364 -27.80 25.64 10.94
CA LEU A 364 -26.40 25.24 11.06
C LEU A 364 -25.89 24.62 9.76
N VAL A 365 -26.64 23.69 9.15
CA VAL A 365 -26.29 23.09 7.86
C VAL A 365 -26.19 24.16 6.76
N HIS A 366 -27.11 25.14 6.75
CA HIS A 366 -27.04 26.25 5.79
C HIS A 366 -25.75 27.07 5.94
N ARG A 367 -25.36 27.38 7.18
CA ARG A 367 -24.11 28.09 7.46
C ARG A 367 -22.90 27.29 7.01
N GLU A 368 -22.86 25.99 7.31
CA GLU A 368 -21.76 25.10 6.92
C GLU A 368 -21.61 25.03 5.38
N MET A 369 -22.71 24.90 4.64
CA MET A 369 -22.67 24.90 3.16
C MET A 369 -22.18 26.24 2.59
N VAL A 370 -22.57 27.36 3.19
CA VAL A 370 -22.05 28.69 2.79
C VAL A 370 -20.57 28.82 3.15
N ASN A 371 -20.16 28.31 4.31
CA ASN A 371 -18.79 28.35 4.75
C ASN A 371 -17.92 27.48 3.85
N GLU A 372 -18.32 26.25 3.51
CA GLU A 372 -17.66 25.40 2.53
C GLU A 372 -17.36 26.13 1.21
N ALA A 373 -18.34 26.83 0.64
CA ALA A 373 -18.10 27.63 -0.56
C ALA A 373 -17.03 28.72 -0.36
N ARG A 374 -16.98 29.36 0.82
CA ARG A 374 -15.92 30.34 1.17
C ARG A 374 -14.56 29.66 1.28
N ARG A 375 -14.47 28.45 1.84
CA ARG A 375 -13.22 27.71 1.92
C ARG A 375 -12.73 27.30 0.54
N SER A 376 -13.64 26.88 -0.35
CA SER A 376 -13.28 26.51 -1.72
C SER A 376 -12.67 27.68 -2.51
N VAL A 377 -13.20 28.90 -2.37
CA VAL A 377 -12.60 30.07 -3.04
C VAL A 377 -11.26 30.47 -2.42
N ASP A 378 -11.10 30.32 -1.11
CA ASP A 378 -9.82 30.57 -0.43
C ASP A 378 -8.79 29.49 -0.76
N LEU A 379 -9.20 28.23 -0.97
CA LEU A 379 -8.35 27.16 -1.49
C LEU A 379 -7.86 27.48 -2.89
N LEU A 380 -8.73 27.89 -3.81
CA LEU A 380 -8.31 28.29 -5.16
C LEU A 380 -7.33 29.47 -5.14
N TRP A 381 -7.53 30.44 -4.25
CA TRP A 381 -6.57 31.52 -4.04
C TRP A 381 -5.24 30.99 -3.48
N ALA A 382 -5.26 30.13 -2.46
CA ALA A 382 -4.05 29.58 -1.85
C ALA A 382 -3.23 28.73 -2.83
N LEU A 383 -3.89 27.95 -3.70
CA LEU A 383 -3.24 27.18 -4.76
C LEU A 383 -2.59 28.10 -5.82
N GLY A 384 -3.21 29.24 -6.13
CA GLY A 384 -2.70 30.22 -7.09
C GLY A 384 -1.67 31.21 -6.53
N SER A 385 -1.65 31.40 -5.21
CA SER A 385 -0.79 32.34 -4.47
C SER A 385 -0.26 31.72 -3.17
N PRO A 386 0.57 30.66 -3.23
CA PRO A 386 1.00 29.92 -2.04
C PRO A 386 1.81 30.76 -1.04
N GLU A 387 2.70 31.64 -1.53
CA GLU A 387 3.49 32.53 -0.67
C GLU A 387 2.61 33.54 0.11
N GLU A 388 1.60 34.10 -0.57
CA GLU A 388 0.63 35.02 0.04
C GLU A 388 -0.22 34.29 1.09
N PHE A 389 -0.62 33.06 0.79
CA PHE A 389 -1.33 32.19 1.73
C PHE A 389 -0.51 31.93 2.99
N LEU A 390 0.74 31.50 2.85
CA LEU A 390 1.61 31.25 4.00
C LEU A 390 1.81 32.50 4.86
N ALA A 391 1.91 33.69 4.23
CA ALA A 391 2.07 34.96 4.94
C ALA A 391 0.83 35.39 5.76
N THR A 392 -0.36 34.85 5.47
CA THR A 392 -1.61 35.22 6.16
C THR A 392 -2.13 34.14 7.12
N VAL A 393 -1.46 32.99 7.19
CA VAL A 393 -1.77 31.91 8.13
C VAL A 393 -1.12 32.20 9.48
N GLU A 394 -1.95 32.28 10.51
CA GLU A 394 -1.50 32.28 11.90
C GLU A 394 -1.27 30.84 12.37
N LEU A 395 -0.19 30.62 13.11
CA LEU A 395 0.15 29.32 13.68
C LEU A 395 0.00 29.39 15.19
N ASP A 396 -0.74 28.43 15.75
CA ASP A 396 -0.94 28.30 17.19
C ASP A 396 -0.49 26.90 17.64
N GLY A 397 0.42 26.84 18.60
CA GLY A 397 0.89 25.57 19.17
C GLY A 397 1.86 24.76 18.28
N VAL A 398 2.50 25.34 17.27
CA VAL A 398 3.49 24.63 16.42
C VAL A 398 4.62 23.99 17.24
N ASP A 399 5.01 24.61 18.35
CA ASP A 399 6.00 24.07 19.30
C ASP A 399 5.60 22.70 19.86
N HIS A 400 4.30 22.39 19.93
CA HIS A 400 3.82 21.07 20.33
C HIS A 400 4.21 19.98 19.31
N VAL A 401 4.27 20.33 18.02
CA VAL A 401 4.73 19.41 16.97
C VAL A 401 6.21 19.11 17.14
N HIS A 402 7.04 20.14 17.33
CA HIS A 402 8.48 19.96 17.58
C HIS A 402 8.73 19.16 18.86
N GLN A 403 8.02 19.48 19.94
CA GLN A 403 8.09 18.73 21.19
C GLN A 403 7.69 17.26 21.02
N ALA A 404 6.72 16.95 20.17
CA ALA A 404 6.33 15.57 19.88
C ALA A 404 7.42 14.82 19.11
N VAL A 405 8.04 15.47 18.11
CA VAL A 405 9.13 14.87 17.34
C VAL A 405 10.35 14.60 18.21
N ASP A 406 10.74 15.53 19.08
CA ASP A 406 11.88 15.37 19.99
C ASP A 406 11.73 14.19 20.97
N ARG A 407 10.49 13.74 21.21
CA ARG A 407 10.16 12.64 22.13
C ARG A 407 10.06 11.26 21.47
N GLY A 408 10.12 11.16 20.13
CA GLY A 408 9.76 9.93 19.42
C GLY A 408 10.47 9.73 18.08
N ARG A 409 10.00 8.76 17.29
CA ARG A 409 10.55 8.46 15.95
C ARG A 409 9.92 9.29 14.82
N GLY A 410 8.99 10.19 15.13
CA GLY A 410 8.15 10.97 14.22
C GLY A 410 6.85 11.37 14.94
N VAL A 411 5.92 12.04 14.25
CA VAL A 411 4.65 12.53 14.85
C VAL A 411 3.45 12.24 13.95
N VAL A 412 2.33 11.82 14.55
CA VAL A 412 1.06 11.70 13.84
C VAL A 412 0.27 13.00 14.02
N LEU A 413 0.06 13.73 12.94
CA LEU A 413 -0.80 14.92 12.90
C LEU A 413 -2.22 14.49 12.53
N ALA A 414 -3.12 14.42 13.50
CA ALA A 414 -4.47 13.88 13.32
C ALA A 414 -5.55 14.97 13.42
N GLY A 415 -6.30 15.21 12.36
CA GLY A 415 -7.34 16.25 12.32
C GLY A 415 -8.73 15.69 11.97
N PRO A 416 -9.82 16.36 12.39
CA PRO A 416 -11.12 16.20 11.75
C PRO A 416 -11.18 17.00 10.45
N HIS A 417 -12.21 16.79 9.62
CA HIS A 417 -12.52 17.65 8.47
C HIS A 417 -13.03 19.03 8.94
N MET A 418 -12.16 19.82 9.55
CA MET A 418 -12.50 21.04 10.27
C MET A 418 -11.96 22.29 9.59
N GLY A 419 -12.85 23.25 9.34
CA GLY A 419 -12.52 24.51 8.68
C GLY A 419 -11.82 24.25 7.34
N GLY A 420 -10.66 24.86 7.11
CA GLY A 420 -9.86 24.72 5.90
C GLY A 420 -8.85 23.56 5.99
N TRP A 421 -9.31 22.35 6.27
CA TRP A 421 -8.45 21.17 6.39
C TRP A 421 -7.69 20.86 5.08
N GLU A 422 -8.25 21.24 3.93
CA GLU A 422 -7.59 21.14 2.62
C GLU A 422 -6.39 22.09 2.55
N LEU A 423 -6.52 23.28 3.11
CA LEU A 423 -5.45 24.28 3.20
C LEU A 423 -4.30 23.81 4.11
N ALA A 424 -4.60 22.95 5.08
CA ALA A 424 -3.57 22.34 5.93
C ALA A 424 -2.53 21.55 5.12
N THR A 425 -2.90 21.06 3.93
CA THR A 425 -1.98 20.38 3.03
C THR A 425 -1.00 21.32 2.30
N SER A 426 -1.20 22.64 2.39
CA SER A 426 -0.34 23.65 1.76
C SER A 426 0.64 24.34 2.71
N ILE A 427 0.54 24.05 4.01
CA ILE A 427 1.31 24.65 5.12
C ILE A 427 2.68 23.96 5.42
N PRO A 428 2.86 22.63 5.31
CA PRO A 428 3.91 21.93 6.06
C PRO A 428 5.37 22.26 5.76
N ARG A 429 5.78 22.48 4.50
CA ARG A 429 7.20 22.56 4.11
C ARG A 429 7.94 23.72 4.77
N GLU A 430 7.30 24.87 4.93
CA GLU A 430 7.93 26.08 5.48
C GLU A 430 7.64 26.29 6.96
N VAL A 431 6.60 25.64 7.48
CA VAL A 431 6.07 25.90 8.82
C VAL A 431 6.45 24.84 9.84
N LEU A 432 6.39 23.56 9.47
CA LEU A 432 6.68 22.47 10.40
C LEU A 432 8.18 22.14 10.44
N GLU A 433 8.96 22.65 9.49
CA GLU A 433 10.40 22.35 9.30
C GLU A 433 10.70 20.83 9.34
N LEU A 434 9.70 20.01 9.01
CA LEU A 434 9.72 18.56 9.12
C LEU A 434 9.18 17.95 7.83
N PRO A 435 9.82 16.90 7.27
CA PRO A 435 9.25 16.16 6.17
C PRO A 435 7.86 15.67 6.57
N THR A 436 6.85 16.06 5.79
CA THR A 436 5.45 15.76 6.10
C THR A 436 4.83 14.95 4.97
N THR A 437 4.26 13.81 5.32
CA THR A 437 3.52 12.94 4.41
C THR A 437 2.03 13.05 4.72
N ALA A 438 1.21 13.42 3.73
CA ALA A 438 -0.25 13.45 3.88
C ALA A 438 -0.88 12.16 3.37
N VAL A 439 -1.79 11.59 4.18
CA VAL A 439 -2.63 10.46 3.79
C VAL A 439 -3.86 10.98 3.08
N VAL A 440 -4.05 10.59 1.82
CA VAL A 440 -5.11 11.07 0.93
C VAL A 440 -5.92 9.91 0.35
N SER A 441 -7.19 10.14 0.05
CA SER A 441 -8.01 9.16 -0.67
C SER A 441 -7.50 8.92 -2.08
N ASP A 442 -7.58 7.68 -2.56
CA ASP A 442 -7.24 7.33 -3.95
C ASP A 442 -8.39 7.65 -4.92
N ASP A 443 -8.66 8.94 -5.12
CA ASP A 443 -9.73 9.42 -5.98
C ASP A 443 -9.29 10.50 -6.99
N TRP A 444 -10.19 10.76 -7.94
CA TRP A 444 -9.98 11.71 -9.04
C TRP A 444 -9.71 13.14 -8.58
N LEU A 445 -10.26 13.56 -7.44
CA LEU A 445 -10.04 14.89 -6.88
C LEU A 445 -8.64 14.96 -6.25
N ALA A 446 -8.25 13.93 -5.50
CA ALA A 446 -6.92 13.83 -4.91
C ALA A 446 -5.82 13.88 -5.98
N TRP A 447 -6.03 13.19 -7.12
CA TRP A 447 -5.14 13.23 -8.27
C TRP A 447 -5.11 14.61 -8.96
N ALA A 448 -6.24 15.31 -9.03
CA ALA A 448 -6.33 16.59 -9.74
C ALA A 448 -5.57 17.72 -9.04
N ILE A 449 -5.42 17.66 -7.71
CA ILE A 449 -4.69 18.67 -6.91
C ILE A 449 -3.39 18.14 -6.31
N GLU A 450 -2.96 16.94 -6.70
CA GLU A 450 -1.69 16.32 -6.28
C GLU A 450 -0.49 17.25 -6.53
N HIS A 451 -0.42 17.86 -7.72
CA HIS A 451 0.71 18.71 -8.09
C HIS A 451 0.85 19.92 -7.17
N ALA A 452 -0.26 20.48 -6.71
CA ALA A 452 -0.23 21.61 -5.79
C ALA A 452 0.22 21.20 -4.38
N ARG A 453 -0.16 20.01 -3.91
CA ARG A 453 0.31 19.47 -2.62
C ARG A 453 1.81 19.17 -2.65
N VAL A 454 2.27 18.54 -3.73
CA VAL A 454 3.70 18.30 -3.98
C VAL A 454 4.46 19.62 -4.09
N GLY A 455 3.90 20.61 -4.79
CA GLY A 455 4.45 21.97 -4.88
C GLY A 455 4.61 22.63 -3.50
N ALA A 456 3.64 22.41 -2.60
CA ALA A 456 3.71 22.83 -1.21
C ALA A 456 4.67 21.98 -0.34
N GLY A 457 5.38 21.03 -0.93
CA GLY A 457 6.41 20.20 -0.30
C GLY A 457 5.90 19.03 0.53
N LEU A 458 4.64 18.64 0.35
CA LEU A 458 4.14 17.40 0.91
C LEU A 458 4.62 16.18 0.11
N LYS A 459 4.93 15.12 0.84
CA LYS A 459 4.87 13.76 0.32
C LYS A 459 3.42 13.28 0.40
N LEU A 460 3.00 12.44 -0.54
CA LEU A 460 1.65 11.88 -0.53
C LEU A 460 1.71 10.37 -0.28
N MET A 461 0.75 9.89 0.49
CA MET A 461 0.47 8.46 0.65
C MET A 461 -1.02 8.28 0.43
N TYR A 462 -1.39 7.34 -0.42
CA TYR A 462 -2.79 7.07 -0.68
C TYR A 462 -3.34 6.10 0.37
N ASP A 463 -4.64 6.16 0.67
CA ASP A 463 -5.29 5.26 1.63
C ASP A 463 -5.29 3.78 1.17
N THR A 464 -5.02 3.54 -0.12
CA THR A 464 -4.74 2.23 -0.71
C THR A 464 -3.30 1.74 -0.46
N ASP A 465 -2.39 2.61 -0.01
CA ASP A 465 -1.01 2.22 0.31
C ASP A 465 -0.93 1.44 1.65
N THR A 466 0.09 0.60 1.78
CA THR A 466 0.24 -0.27 2.96
C THR A 466 0.56 0.51 4.23
N SER A 467 0.01 0.08 5.38
CA SER A 467 0.32 0.69 6.68
C SER A 467 1.81 0.61 7.05
N LEU A 468 2.59 -0.27 6.41
CA LEU A 468 4.05 -0.33 6.55
C LEU A 468 4.75 0.94 6.04
N ARG A 469 4.22 1.59 5.00
CA ARG A 469 4.76 2.89 4.53
C ARG A 469 4.57 3.97 5.58
N ALA A 470 3.37 4.05 6.16
CA ALA A 470 3.08 4.99 7.25
C ALA A 470 4.02 4.79 8.45
N VAL A 471 4.29 3.52 8.83
CA VAL A 471 5.26 3.18 9.88
C VAL A 471 6.65 3.69 9.53
N ARG A 472 7.15 3.45 8.31
CA ARG A 472 8.50 3.89 7.90
C ARG A 472 8.66 5.40 7.91
N ARG A 473 7.64 6.15 7.47
CA ARG A 473 7.63 7.62 7.54
C ARG A 473 7.76 8.08 8.99
N LEU A 474 6.95 7.49 9.87
CA LEU A 474 6.99 7.75 11.31
C LEU A 474 8.21 7.17 12.02
N GLU A 475 9.01 6.31 11.40
CA GLU A 475 10.28 5.83 11.95
C GLU A 475 11.47 6.67 11.47
N ALA A 476 11.32 7.34 10.32
CA ALA A 476 12.31 8.22 9.71
C ALA A 476 12.27 9.66 10.24
N GLY A 477 11.51 9.94 11.31
CA GLY A 477 11.36 11.28 11.88
C GLY A 477 10.30 12.14 11.19
N GLU A 478 9.52 11.59 10.25
CA GLU A 478 8.56 12.38 9.47
C GLU A 478 7.26 12.63 10.24
N ALA A 479 6.55 13.69 9.86
CA ALA A 479 5.18 13.94 10.28
C ALA A 479 4.20 13.23 9.33
N LEU A 480 3.22 12.50 9.89
CA LEU A 480 2.15 11.87 9.12
C LEU A 480 0.84 12.63 9.34
N LEU A 481 0.37 13.35 8.31
CA LEU A 481 -0.86 14.11 8.32
C LEU A 481 -2.04 13.21 7.93
N VAL A 482 -3.00 13.03 8.84
CA VAL A 482 -4.15 12.13 8.68
C VAL A 482 -5.44 12.87 9.04
N ILE A 483 -6.45 12.77 8.18
CA ILE A 483 -7.82 13.13 8.53
C ILE A 483 -8.54 11.87 9.02
N GLY A 484 -9.04 11.88 10.27
CA GLY A 484 -9.41 10.65 10.98
C GLY A 484 -10.86 10.54 11.45
N ASP A 485 -11.72 11.51 11.16
CA ASP A 485 -13.13 11.52 11.57
C ASP A 485 -14.08 10.85 10.56
N ASN A 486 -13.57 10.29 9.46
CA ASN A 486 -14.33 9.51 8.48
C ASN A 486 -14.03 8.01 8.61
N ALA A 487 -15.07 7.19 8.80
CA ALA A 487 -14.97 5.75 9.03
C ALA A 487 -14.92 4.89 7.76
N LEU A 488 -15.19 5.45 6.57
CA LEU A 488 -15.45 4.68 5.33
C LEU A 488 -14.20 4.27 4.52
N GLY A 489 -13.00 4.31 5.10
CA GLY A 489 -11.77 3.87 4.43
C GLY A 489 -11.68 2.34 4.25
N HIS A 490 -11.21 1.87 3.09
CA HIS A 490 -11.33 0.48 2.62
C HIS A 490 -10.70 -0.63 3.49
N GLN A 491 -9.89 -0.35 4.52
CA GLN A 491 -9.17 -1.41 5.27
C GLN A 491 -8.90 -1.14 6.76
N SER A 492 -9.71 -0.33 7.44
CA SER A 492 -9.48 -0.05 8.87
C SER A 492 -10.37 -0.91 9.77
N LYS A 493 -9.77 -1.73 10.64
CA LYS A 493 -10.47 -2.18 11.86
C LYS A 493 -10.94 -0.92 12.60
N ILE A 494 -12.16 -0.94 13.12
CA ILE A 494 -12.76 0.19 13.83
C ILE A 494 -12.62 0.03 15.35
N LEU A 495 -12.65 1.16 16.07
CA LEU A 495 -12.78 1.20 17.52
C LEU A 495 -13.94 2.12 17.89
N SER A 496 -14.75 1.68 18.85
CA SER A 496 -15.86 2.45 19.40
C SER A 496 -15.34 3.52 20.36
N VAL A 497 -15.61 4.78 20.05
CA VAL A 497 -15.29 5.92 20.93
C VAL A 497 -16.50 6.84 21.04
N ARG A 498 -16.57 7.60 22.12
CA ARG A 498 -17.54 8.68 22.26
C ARG A 498 -17.05 9.89 21.46
N LEU A 499 -17.86 10.36 20.52
CA LEU A 499 -17.67 11.60 19.79
C LEU A 499 -18.93 12.45 19.97
N LEU A 500 -18.76 13.67 20.46
CA LEU A 500 -19.88 14.53 20.87
C LEU A 500 -20.73 13.84 21.95
N ASP A 501 -22.03 13.65 21.69
CA ASP A 501 -22.99 13.01 22.59
C ASP A 501 -23.25 11.53 22.24
N GLY A 502 -22.71 11.04 21.12
CA GLY A 502 -22.92 9.67 20.64
C GLY A 502 -21.66 8.80 20.70
N ARG A 503 -21.85 7.49 20.48
CA ARG A 503 -20.73 6.58 20.19
C ARG A 503 -20.61 6.39 18.69
N VAL A 504 -19.38 6.36 18.21
CA VAL A 504 -19.03 6.21 16.80
C VAL A 504 -17.93 5.18 16.65
N ALA A 505 -18.00 4.43 15.55
CA ALA A 505 -16.92 3.57 15.11
C ALA A 505 -15.90 4.38 14.29
N LEU A 506 -14.76 4.74 14.89
CA LEU A 506 -13.69 5.45 14.18
C LEU A 506 -12.57 4.50 13.72
N PRO A 507 -11.83 4.84 12.65
CA PRO A 507 -10.68 4.07 12.21
C PRO A 507 -9.62 3.93 13.31
N ARG A 508 -9.20 2.70 13.57
CA ARG A 508 -8.12 2.37 14.52
C ARG A 508 -6.73 2.86 14.07
N GLY A 509 -6.57 3.21 12.79
CA GLY A 509 -5.28 3.44 12.14
C GLY A 509 -4.36 4.42 12.87
N ILE A 510 -4.88 5.59 13.28
CA ILE A 510 -4.12 6.64 13.97
C ILE A 510 -3.49 6.12 15.27
N ALA A 511 -4.31 5.52 16.14
CA ALA A 511 -3.85 5.00 17.43
C ALA A 511 -2.92 3.78 17.26
N ARG A 512 -3.19 2.91 16.27
CA ARG A 512 -2.33 1.76 15.97
C ARG A 512 -0.96 2.18 15.46
N LEU A 513 -0.89 3.15 14.54
CA LEU A 513 0.38 3.67 14.02
C LEU A 513 1.19 4.33 15.12
N SER A 514 0.54 5.16 15.95
CA SER A 514 1.14 5.75 17.14
C SER A 514 1.72 4.69 18.08
N ARG A 515 0.98 3.60 18.37
CA ARG A 515 1.49 2.50 19.20
C ARG A 515 2.66 1.76 18.56
N LEU A 516 2.58 1.43 17.28
CA LEU A 516 3.62 0.64 16.60
C LEU A 516 4.95 1.38 16.55
N CYS A 517 4.90 2.67 16.21
CA CYS A 517 6.08 3.52 16.05
C CYS A 517 6.52 4.18 17.36
N GLN A 518 5.67 4.12 18.40
CA GLN A 518 5.81 4.90 19.63
C GLN A 518 5.93 6.40 19.32
N SER A 519 5.12 6.87 18.37
CA SER A 519 5.07 8.26 17.92
C SER A 519 3.89 8.98 18.58
N PRO A 520 4.07 10.16 19.19
CA PRO A 520 2.96 10.92 19.76
C PRO A 520 1.95 11.35 18.69
N ILE A 521 0.73 11.62 19.13
CA ILE A 521 -0.33 12.20 18.28
C ILE A 521 -0.50 13.67 18.64
N VAL A 522 -0.44 14.55 17.64
CA VAL A 522 -0.80 15.96 17.77
C VAL A 522 -2.08 16.18 16.99
N SER A 523 -3.14 16.59 17.70
CA SER A 523 -4.40 16.94 17.05
C SER A 523 -4.27 18.31 16.40
N PHE A 524 -4.80 18.48 15.18
CA PHE A 524 -4.76 19.77 14.48
C PHE A 524 -6.10 20.12 13.84
N TYR A 525 -6.31 21.42 13.60
CA TYR A 525 -7.45 21.95 12.85
C TYR A 525 -7.12 23.34 12.30
N VAL A 526 -7.80 23.75 11.22
CA VAL A 526 -7.54 25.03 10.53
C VAL A 526 -8.83 25.84 10.47
N LEU A 527 -8.92 26.95 11.21
CA LEU A 527 -10.14 27.76 11.28
C LEU A 527 -9.97 29.13 10.62
N PRO A 528 -11.01 29.70 10.01
CA PRO A 528 -10.93 31.02 9.40
C PRO A 528 -10.92 32.11 10.47
N LEU A 529 -10.06 33.10 10.28
CA LEU A 529 -10.05 34.37 11.03
C LEU A 529 -10.72 35.51 10.26
N GLY A 530 -10.87 35.32 8.95
CA GLY A 530 -11.48 36.28 8.02
C GLY A 530 -11.20 35.86 6.58
N PRO A 531 -11.57 36.68 5.60
CA PRO A 531 -11.25 36.40 4.20
C PRO A 531 -9.76 36.22 4.00
N ARG A 532 -9.33 35.08 3.43
CA ARG A 532 -7.91 34.74 3.19
C ARG A 532 -7.01 34.75 4.43
N ARG A 533 -7.59 34.73 5.63
CA ARG A 533 -6.84 34.68 6.90
C ARG A 533 -7.29 33.45 7.68
N TRP A 534 -6.33 32.64 8.07
CA TRP A 534 -6.56 31.33 8.66
C TRP A 534 -5.70 31.17 9.90
N ARG A 535 -6.15 30.33 10.84
CA ARG A 535 -5.33 29.86 11.95
C ARG A 535 -5.22 28.35 11.90
N ALA A 536 -4.00 27.83 11.75
CA ALA A 536 -3.70 26.43 11.98
C ALA A 536 -3.31 26.24 13.45
N SER A 537 -4.06 25.41 14.15
CA SER A 537 -3.88 25.16 15.59
C SER A 537 -3.44 23.72 15.81
N PHE A 538 -2.45 23.53 16.68
CA PHE A 538 -1.88 22.23 17.05
C PHE A 538 -1.99 22.04 18.57
N ASP A 539 -2.74 21.02 18.98
CA ASP A 539 -2.94 20.71 20.40
C ASP A 539 -1.67 20.11 21.04
N LYS A 540 -1.60 20.10 22.37
CA LYS A 540 -0.49 19.43 23.10
C LYS A 540 -0.36 17.96 22.70
N PRO A 541 0.83 17.35 22.66
CA PRO A 541 0.96 15.94 22.24
C PRO A 541 0.17 14.99 23.15
N ILE A 542 -0.44 13.96 22.57
CA ILE A 542 -0.98 12.78 23.27
C ILE A 542 0.09 11.71 23.19
N ASP A 543 0.44 11.13 24.34
CA ASP A 543 1.43 10.07 24.40
C ASP A 543 0.92 8.81 23.67
N PRO A 544 1.83 8.05 23.02
CA PRO A 544 1.45 6.86 22.31
C PRO A 544 0.86 5.81 23.25
N PRO A 545 -0.03 4.93 22.76
CA PRO A 545 -0.51 3.81 23.57
C PRO A 545 0.65 2.92 24.04
N ASP A 546 0.47 2.26 25.20
CA ASP A 546 1.41 1.23 25.65
C ASP A 546 1.62 0.20 24.54
N ARG A 547 2.88 -0.06 24.20
CA ARG A 547 3.31 -0.96 23.14
C ARG A 547 2.67 -2.35 23.29
N ARG A 548 2.44 -2.81 24.54
CA ARG A 548 1.84 -4.12 24.87
C ARG A 548 0.33 -4.06 25.15
N GLY A 549 -0.27 -2.89 25.26
CA GLY A 549 -1.67 -2.70 25.66
C GLY A 549 -2.73 -3.07 24.61
N GLY A 550 -2.31 -3.41 23.39
CA GLY A 550 -3.20 -3.91 22.34
C GLY A 550 -4.32 -2.94 21.98
N ALA A 551 -5.53 -3.47 21.69
CA ALA A 551 -6.66 -2.65 21.25
C ALA A 551 -7.23 -1.74 22.34
N ALA A 552 -7.15 -2.12 23.61
CA ALA A 552 -7.67 -1.33 24.73
C ALA A 552 -6.90 -0.03 24.91
N ALA A 553 -5.56 -0.09 24.92
CA ALA A 553 -4.72 1.10 25.00
C ALA A 553 -4.87 2.00 23.76
N GLU A 554 -5.04 1.41 22.58
CA GLU A 554 -5.31 2.17 21.35
C GLU A 554 -6.68 2.88 21.41
N GLN A 555 -7.71 2.25 22.00
CA GLN A 555 -9.03 2.86 22.17
C GLN A 555 -9.00 4.03 23.16
N GLU A 556 -8.24 3.92 24.25
CA GLU A 556 -8.06 5.01 25.22
C GLU A 556 -7.44 6.25 24.57
N VAL A 557 -6.37 6.07 23.80
CA VAL A 557 -5.72 7.19 23.10
C VAL A 557 -6.62 7.75 22.00
N LEU A 558 -7.34 6.89 21.26
CA LEU A 558 -8.31 7.34 20.26
C LEU A 558 -9.47 8.12 20.91
N GLN A 559 -9.89 7.75 22.12
CA GLN A 559 -10.90 8.49 22.89
C GLN A 559 -10.40 9.90 23.24
N GLN A 560 -9.13 10.05 23.65
CA GLN A 560 -8.54 11.37 23.92
C GLN A 560 -8.50 12.25 22.66
N VAL A 561 -8.21 11.67 21.49
CA VAL A 561 -8.30 12.38 20.20
C VAL A 561 -9.73 12.83 19.93
N ALA A 562 -10.71 11.92 20.09
CA ALA A 562 -12.12 12.21 19.87
C ALA A 562 -12.69 13.27 20.84
N ASP A 563 -12.23 13.32 22.10
CA ASP A 563 -12.63 14.34 23.06
C ASP A 563 -12.14 15.75 22.67
N ARG A 564 -10.93 15.85 22.09
CA ARG A 564 -10.41 17.11 21.55
C ARG A 564 -11.19 17.56 20.32
N TRP A 565 -11.45 16.64 19.40
CA TRP A 565 -12.29 16.91 18.23
C TRP A 565 -13.70 17.34 18.65
N SER A 566 -14.31 16.66 19.61
CA SER A 566 -15.61 17.04 20.16
C SER A 566 -15.61 18.47 20.72
N THR A 567 -14.53 18.86 21.40
CA THR A 567 -14.38 20.20 21.97
C THR A 567 -14.36 21.27 20.88
N VAL A 568 -13.56 21.08 19.81
CA VAL A 568 -13.45 22.07 18.73
C VAL A 568 -14.72 22.10 17.87
N ILE A 569 -15.30 20.93 17.58
CA ILE A 569 -16.56 20.81 16.81
C ILE A 569 -17.70 21.53 17.53
N ARG A 570 -17.84 21.39 18.86
CA ARG A 570 -18.88 22.12 19.61
C ARG A 570 -18.67 23.62 19.64
N ARG A 571 -17.42 24.09 19.64
CA ARG A 571 -17.09 25.52 19.62
C ARG A 571 -17.34 26.17 18.27
N HIS A 572 -17.12 25.41 17.18
CA HIS A 572 -17.19 25.91 15.81
C HIS A 572 -18.01 24.97 14.90
N PRO A 573 -19.27 24.66 15.26
CA PRO A 573 -20.05 23.63 14.59
C PRO A 573 -20.31 23.94 13.10
N GLU A 574 -20.30 25.22 12.73
CA GLU A 574 -20.45 25.71 11.36
C GLU A 574 -19.19 25.58 10.50
N HIS A 575 -18.20 24.84 10.97
CA HIS A 575 -16.95 24.57 10.26
C HIS A 575 -16.62 23.08 10.18
N TRP A 576 -17.43 22.18 10.73
CA TRP A 576 -17.19 20.75 10.61
C TRP A 576 -17.83 20.19 9.34
N TRP A 577 -17.00 19.81 8.37
CA TRP A 577 -17.41 19.29 7.07
C TRP A 577 -17.82 17.81 7.17
N ALA A 578 -18.88 17.55 7.93
CA ALA A 578 -19.42 16.21 8.16
C ALA A 578 -20.35 15.75 7.01
N ASN A 579 -19.94 15.93 5.76
CA ASN A 579 -20.73 15.52 4.59
C ASN A 579 -20.40 14.09 4.12
N PHE A 580 -20.40 13.16 5.06
CA PHE A 580 -20.16 11.74 4.85
C PHE A 580 -20.97 10.95 5.89
N GLU A 581 -21.17 9.66 5.65
CA GLU A 581 -21.85 8.80 6.62
C GLU A 581 -20.94 8.58 7.83
N ILE A 582 -21.47 8.87 9.02
CA ILE A 582 -20.80 8.55 10.28
C ILE A 582 -21.58 7.38 10.89
N PRO A 583 -20.93 6.24 11.18
CA PRO A 583 -21.57 5.08 11.79
C PRO A 583 -21.82 5.34 13.28
N TRP A 584 -22.85 6.13 13.58
CA TRP A 584 -23.37 6.33 14.92
C TRP A 584 -23.92 5.00 15.45
N GLU A 585 -23.44 4.56 16.61
CA GLU A 585 -24.01 3.40 17.28
C GLU A 585 -25.40 3.75 17.82
N PRO A 586 -26.35 2.80 17.82
CA PRO A 586 -27.66 3.01 18.45
C PRO A 586 -27.48 3.42 19.92
N GLU A 587 -28.23 4.42 20.38
CA GLU A 587 -28.36 4.70 21.81
C GLU A 587 -28.93 3.43 22.49
N MET A 588 -28.19 2.88 23.46
CA MET A 588 -28.64 1.72 24.26
C MET A 588 -29.76 2.09 25.22
#